data_AF-A0AAD4IPP8-F1
#
_entry.id   AF-A0AAD4IPP8-F1
#
_cell.length_a   1.000
_cell.length_b   1.000
_cell.length_c   1.000
_cell.angle_alpha   90.00
_cell.angle_beta   90.00
_cell.angle_gamma   90.00
#
_symmetry.space_group_name_H-M   'P 1'
#
loop_
_entity.id
_entity.type
_entity.pdbx_description
1 polymer ?
#
loop_
_entity_poly.entity_id
_entity_poly.type
_entity_poly.pdbx_seq_one_letter_code
_entity_poly.pdbx_strand_id
1 'polypeptide(L)'
;MKVHPLPGKRNITLRYDIASVLAQANICRQKKLRRLPHIFAKVLELPFHSDADVLIMETPDSLIFTAAADGIGGDVRADAVEIYPGVTKVVIRGNGLVDVSGTELELDLWRFRLPASMRPELASAAYVDGELVVTVPKGAEEDGGAVGDDVGDIGGGRFVFVQ
;
A
#
# COMPACT_ATOMS: atom_id res chain seq x y z
N MET A 1 35.93 -30.16 -2.57
CA MET A 1 35.40 -28.89 -3.13
C MET A 1 33.89 -28.99 -3.14
N LYS A 2 33.19 -28.11 -2.42
CA LYS A 2 31.73 -28.07 -2.34
C LYS A 2 31.27 -26.94 -3.25
N VAL A 3 30.84 -27.29 -4.46
CA VAL A 3 30.33 -26.32 -5.44
C VAL A 3 28.85 -26.04 -5.12
N HIS A 4 28.52 -24.77 -4.92
CA HIS A 4 27.14 -24.31 -4.75
C HIS A 4 26.54 -24.03 -6.14
N PRO A 5 25.32 -24.53 -6.44
CA PRO A 5 24.65 -24.19 -7.70
C PRO A 5 24.14 -22.74 -7.66
N LEU A 6 24.38 -22.00 -8.75
CA LEU A 6 23.93 -20.63 -8.94
C LEU A 6 22.39 -20.54 -9.05
N PRO A 7 21.76 -19.45 -8.55
CA PRO A 7 20.32 -19.27 -8.65
C PRO A 7 19.92 -19.01 -10.12
N GLY A 8 19.14 -19.93 -10.69
CA GLY A 8 18.61 -19.81 -12.05
C GLY A 8 17.62 -18.64 -12.20
N LYS A 9 17.82 -17.82 -13.23
CA LYS A 9 16.91 -16.76 -13.69
C LYS A 9 15.50 -17.31 -13.87
N ARG A 10 14.52 -16.73 -13.16
CA ARG A 10 13.10 -16.99 -13.39
C ARG A 10 12.54 -15.89 -14.29
N ASN A 11 12.25 -16.25 -15.52
CA ASN A 11 11.52 -15.47 -16.51
C ASN A 11 10.02 -15.48 -16.17
N ILE A 12 9.52 -14.41 -15.55
CA ILE A 12 8.07 -14.22 -15.35
C ILE A 12 7.50 -13.59 -16.62
N THR A 13 6.88 -14.40 -17.48
CA THR A 13 6.05 -13.91 -18.58
C THR A 13 4.58 -14.13 -18.20
N LEU A 14 3.87 -13.05 -17.89
CA LEU A 14 2.42 -13.08 -17.69
C LEU A 14 1.74 -13.13 -19.06
N ARG A 15 1.50 -14.35 -19.56
CA ARG A 15 0.62 -14.57 -20.72
C ARG A 15 -0.77 -14.87 -20.18
N TYR A 16 -1.69 -13.93 -20.31
CA TYR A 16 -3.11 -14.20 -20.12
C TYR A 16 -3.56 -15.14 -21.25
N ASP A 17 -3.60 -16.43 -20.94
CA ASP A 17 -3.91 -17.49 -21.91
C ASP A 17 -5.42 -17.70 -22.01
N ILE A 18 -6.02 -17.06 -23.01
CA ILE A 18 -7.44 -17.19 -23.39
C ILE A 18 -7.80 -18.67 -23.69
N ALA A 19 -6.82 -19.52 -24.05
CA ALA A 19 -7.04 -20.95 -24.25
C ALA A 19 -7.45 -21.67 -22.95
N SER A 20 -7.08 -21.13 -21.78
CA SER A 20 -7.46 -21.68 -20.47
C SER A 20 -8.94 -21.48 -20.14
N VAL A 21 -9.64 -20.56 -20.81
CA VAL A 21 -11.09 -20.38 -20.66
C VAL A 21 -11.84 -21.41 -21.50
N LEU A 22 -11.39 -21.67 -22.72
CA LEU A 22 -12.00 -22.67 -23.61
C LEU A 22 -11.77 -24.12 -23.14
N ALA A 23 -10.66 -24.38 -22.45
CA ALA A 23 -10.37 -25.69 -21.85
C ALA A 23 -11.23 -26.05 -20.62
N GLN A 24 -12.02 -25.10 -20.06
CA GLN A 24 -12.89 -25.37 -18.90
C GLN A 24 -14.16 -26.15 -19.21
N ALA A 25 -14.52 -26.34 -20.50
CA ALA A 25 -15.70 -27.10 -20.88
C ALA A 25 -15.52 -28.63 -20.81
N ASN A 26 -14.29 -29.13 -20.64
CA ASN A 26 -14.04 -30.57 -20.61
C ASN A 26 -12.99 -30.95 -19.55
N ILE A 27 -13.46 -31.80 -18.62
CA ILE A 27 -12.68 -32.69 -17.75
C ILE A 27 -12.30 -32.07 -16.40
N CYS A 28 -12.71 -32.76 -15.33
CA CYS A 28 -12.22 -32.66 -13.97
C CYS A 28 -10.68 -32.79 -13.92
N ARG A 29 -9.97 -31.72 -14.26
CA ARG A 29 -8.51 -31.63 -14.17
C ARG A 29 -8.14 -31.23 -12.77
N GLN A 30 -7.22 -31.98 -12.17
CA GLN A 30 -6.68 -31.73 -10.84
C GLN A 30 -6.40 -30.24 -10.66
N LYS A 31 -7.15 -29.59 -9.74
CA LYS A 31 -6.98 -28.19 -9.39
C LYS A 31 -5.64 -28.05 -8.67
N LYS A 32 -4.55 -27.97 -9.43
CA LYS A 32 -3.26 -27.54 -8.89
C LYS A 32 -3.45 -26.09 -8.45
N LEU A 33 -3.65 -25.91 -7.14
CA LEU A 33 -3.73 -24.59 -6.53
C LEU A 33 -2.45 -23.84 -6.89
N ARG A 34 -2.61 -22.72 -7.59
CA ARG A 34 -1.53 -21.77 -7.77
C ARG A 34 -1.45 -20.96 -6.48
N ARG A 35 -0.24 -20.71 -5.98
CA ARG A 35 -0.08 -19.78 -4.85
C ARG A 35 -0.59 -18.41 -5.30
N LEU A 36 -1.59 -17.89 -4.60
CA LEU A 36 -2.01 -16.53 -4.80
C LEU A 36 -0.81 -15.61 -4.51
N PRO A 37 -0.59 -14.55 -5.29
CA PRO A 37 0.33 -13.49 -4.90
C PRO A 37 0.01 -13.06 -3.47
N HIS A 38 1.03 -12.85 -2.65
CA HIS A 38 0.80 -12.41 -1.28
C HIS A 38 0.10 -11.05 -1.30
N ILE A 39 -1.15 -11.01 -0.85
CA ILE A 39 -1.91 -9.76 -0.69
C ILE A 39 -1.68 -9.26 0.74
N PHE A 40 -1.29 -8.00 0.86
CA PHE A 40 -1.08 -7.37 2.16
C PHE A 40 -2.44 -6.97 2.74
N ALA A 41 -2.62 -7.12 4.05
CA ALA A 41 -3.88 -6.81 4.72
C ALA A 41 -4.25 -5.31 4.69
N LYS A 42 -3.27 -4.41 4.69
CA LYS A 42 -3.47 -2.96 4.69
C LYS A 42 -2.53 -2.31 3.69
N VAL A 43 -3.07 -1.52 2.76
CA VAL A 43 -2.29 -0.87 1.70
C VAL A 43 -2.76 0.57 1.54
N LEU A 44 -1.83 1.51 1.46
CA LEU A 44 -2.08 2.85 0.96
C LEU A 44 -1.72 2.89 -0.53
N GLU A 45 -2.59 3.44 -1.36
CA GLU A 45 -2.32 3.74 -2.77
C GLU A 45 -2.53 5.23 -3.01
N LEU A 46 -1.48 5.89 -3.46
CA LEU A 46 -1.49 7.31 -3.81
C LEU A 46 -1.65 7.47 -5.32
N PRO A 47 -2.28 8.56 -5.78
CA PRO A 47 -2.56 8.78 -7.19
C PRO A 47 -1.35 9.42 -7.90
N PHE A 48 -0.19 8.77 -7.74
CA PHE A 48 1.07 9.14 -8.36
C PHE A 48 1.68 7.92 -9.03
N HIS A 49 2.57 8.14 -9.99
CA HIS A 49 3.41 7.08 -10.51
C HIS A 49 4.30 6.50 -9.41
N SER A 50 4.69 5.23 -9.58
CA SER A 50 5.42 4.46 -8.58
C SER A 50 6.83 5.00 -8.28
N ASP A 51 7.37 5.84 -9.16
CA ASP A 51 8.65 6.53 -9.04
C ASP A 51 8.53 7.94 -8.45
N ALA A 52 7.32 8.38 -8.07
CA ALA A 52 7.12 9.67 -7.42
C ALA A 52 7.83 9.77 -6.07
N ASP A 53 8.42 10.94 -5.82
CA ASP A 53 9.07 11.26 -4.55
C ASP A 53 8.02 11.53 -3.46
N VAL A 54 7.75 10.51 -2.65
CA VAL A 54 6.84 10.60 -1.50
C VAL A 54 7.64 10.52 -0.21
N LEU A 55 7.57 11.59 0.60
CA LEU A 55 8.17 11.64 1.92
C LEU A 55 7.28 10.91 2.92
N ILE A 56 7.87 10.02 3.72
CA ILE A 56 7.18 9.24 4.74
C ILE A 56 7.73 9.64 6.11
N MET A 57 6.86 10.21 6.94
CA MET A 57 7.17 10.60 8.31
C MET A 57 6.37 9.74 9.29
N GLU A 58 7.08 9.06 10.19
CA GLU A 58 6.46 8.33 11.29
C GLU A 58 6.45 9.18 12.55
N THR A 59 5.26 9.37 13.11
CA THR A 59 5.04 9.99 14.41
C THR A 59 4.62 8.92 15.42
N PRO A 60 4.57 9.21 16.73
CA PRO A 60 4.02 8.27 17.72
C PRO A 60 2.59 7.83 17.39
N ASP A 61 1.80 8.71 16.76
CA ASP A 61 0.36 8.50 16.57
C ASP A 61 -0.04 8.19 15.12
N SER A 62 0.86 8.37 14.14
CA SER A 62 0.50 8.26 12.72
C SER A 62 1.68 8.01 11.79
N LEU A 63 1.37 7.59 10.57
CA LEU A 63 2.23 7.70 9.40
C LEU A 63 1.69 8.82 8.51
N ILE A 64 2.57 9.73 8.11
CA ILE A 64 2.25 10.88 7.27
C ILE A 64 3.02 10.74 5.96
N PHE A 65 2.31 10.88 4.85
CA PHE A 65 2.83 10.77 3.49
C PHE A 65 2.63 12.11 2.80
N THR A 66 3.73 12.70 2.33
CA THR A 66 3.71 14.02 1.68
C THR A 66 4.33 13.92 0.30
N ALA A 67 3.66 14.45 -0.71
CA ALA A 67 4.15 14.47 -2.07
C ALA A 67 3.71 15.74 -2.79
N ALA A 68 4.58 16.26 -3.66
CA ALA A 68 4.21 17.35 -4.55
C ALA A 68 3.07 16.90 -5.47
N ALA A 69 2.05 17.75 -5.61
CA ALA A 69 0.84 17.44 -6.34
C ALA A 69 0.43 18.64 -7.19
N ASP A 70 1.03 18.73 -8.38
CA ASP A 70 0.69 19.76 -9.35
C ASP A 70 -0.69 19.46 -9.97
N GLY A 71 -1.61 20.43 -9.89
CA GLY A 71 -2.92 20.32 -10.55
C GLY A 71 -4.03 19.59 -9.77
N ILE A 72 -3.75 19.12 -8.55
CA ILE A 72 -4.80 18.65 -7.63
C ILE A 72 -5.45 19.88 -6.98
N GLY A 73 -6.47 20.43 -7.63
CA GLY A 73 -7.23 21.55 -7.12
C GLY A 73 -8.54 21.11 -6.46
N GLY A 74 -8.62 21.17 -5.12
CA GLY A 74 -9.90 21.09 -4.41
C GLY A 74 -9.91 20.20 -3.17
N ASP A 75 -11.12 19.84 -2.75
CA ASP A 75 -11.37 18.95 -1.62
C ASP A 75 -10.89 17.54 -1.95
N VAL A 76 -9.89 17.07 -1.19
CA VAL A 76 -9.36 15.70 -1.26
C VAL A 76 -9.75 14.94 -0.01
N ARG A 77 -10.03 13.65 -0.16
CA ARG A 77 -10.33 12.74 0.96
C ARG A 77 -9.66 11.39 0.78
N ALA A 78 -9.42 10.73 1.90
CA ALA A 78 -8.96 9.36 1.94
C ALA A 78 -10.16 8.44 2.20
N ASP A 79 -10.36 7.46 1.33
CA ASP A 79 -11.40 6.45 1.47
C ASP A 79 -10.75 5.08 1.71
N ALA A 80 -11.11 4.43 2.81
CA ALA A 80 -10.75 3.05 3.07
C ALA A 80 -11.78 2.12 2.43
N VAL A 81 -11.32 1.25 1.52
CA VAL A 81 -12.15 0.29 0.80
C VAL A 81 -11.67 -1.13 1.06
N GLU A 82 -12.59 -2.04 1.35
CA GLU A 82 -12.30 -3.47 1.43
C GLU A 82 -12.28 -4.06 0.01
N ILE A 83 -11.11 -4.44 -0.49
CA ILE A 83 -10.94 -4.98 -1.85
C ILE A 83 -11.04 -6.51 -1.90
N TYR A 84 -10.89 -7.14 -0.73
CA TYR A 84 -11.01 -8.56 -0.50
C TYR A 84 -11.24 -8.76 1.02
N PRO A 85 -11.96 -9.80 1.47
CA PRO A 85 -12.16 -10.04 2.90
C PRO A 85 -10.88 -9.93 3.73
N GLY A 86 -10.85 -8.97 4.65
CA GLY A 86 -9.70 -8.69 5.52
C GLY A 86 -8.54 -7.93 4.86
N VAL A 87 -8.76 -7.36 3.67
CA VAL A 87 -7.80 -6.52 2.96
C VAL A 87 -8.38 -5.13 2.74
N THR A 88 -7.86 -4.16 3.47
CA THR A 88 -8.22 -2.76 3.38
C THR A 88 -7.21 -2.01 2.52
N LYS A 89 -7.70 -1.26 1.53
CA LYS A 89 -6.92 -0.35 0.71
C LYS A 89 -7.39 1.08 0.96
N VAL A 90 -6.47 1.99 1.27
CA VAL A 90 -6.75 3.44 1.30
C VAL A 90 -6.48 3.98 -0.10
N VAL A 91 -7.47 4.68 -0.64
CA VAL A 91 -7.37 5.41 -1.91
C VAL A 91 -7.65 6.89 -1.67
N ILE A 92 -7.01 7.76 -2.44
CA ILE A 92 -7.25 9.21 -2.39
C ILE A 92 -8.24 9.58 -3.48
N ARG A 93 -9.28 10.32 -3.11
CA ARG A 93 -10.30 10.84 -4.04
C ARG A 93 -10.36 12.35 -3.94
N GLY A 94 -10.54 13.05 -5.04
CA GLY A 94 -10.68 14.49 -5.04
C GLY A 94 -11.09 15.03 -6.41
N ASN A 95 -11.57 16.27 -6.43
CA ASN A 95 -11.91 16.95 -7.68
C ASN A 95 -10.61 17.32 -8.42
N GLY A 96 -10.50 17.01 -9.71
CA GLY A 96 -9.28 17.25 -10.50
C GLY A 96 -8.22 16.15 -10.38
N LEU A 97 -8.41 15.16 -9.50
CA LEU A 97 -7.69 13.91 -9.59
C LEU A 97 -8.25 13.16 -10.80
N VAL A 98 -7.52 13.18 -11.92
CA VAL A 98 -7.83 12.31 -13.05
C VAL A 98 -7.94 10.91 -12.47
N ASP A 99 -9.02 10.20 -12.78
CA ASP A 99 -9.20 8.82 -12.36
C ASP A 99 -8.15 7.96 -13.07
N VAL A 100 -6.89 8.02 -12.59
CA VAL A 100 -5.78 7.17 -13.02
C VAL A 100 -6.14 5.71 -12.76
N SER A 101 -7.11 5.44 -11.87
CA SER A 101 -7.70 4.12 -11.67
C SER A 101 -8.70 3.67 -12.75
N GLY A 102 -9.16 4.56 -13.63
CA GLY A 102 -10.22 4.30 -14.63
C GLY A 102 -9.70 3.87 -16.01
N THR A 103 -8.43 4.12 -16.32
CA THR A 103 -7.78 3.63 -17.54
C THR A 103 -7.16 2.25 -17.31
N GLU A 104 -7.61 1.31 -18.14
CA GLU A 104 -7.29 -0.12 -18.16
C GLU A 104 -5.78 -0.40 -17.92
N LEU A 105 -5.40 -0.75 -16.67
CA LEU A 105 -4.12 -1.36 -16.25
C LEU A 105 -2.94 -0.43 -15.87
N GLU A 106 -3.15 0.78 -15.33
CA GLU A 106 -2.06 1.51 -14.64
C GLU A 106 -1.71 0.85 -13.29
N LEU A 107 -0.89 -0.21 -13.37
CA LEU A 107 -0.32 -0.96 -12.24
C LEU A 107 0.84 -0.23 -11.56
N ASP A 108 1.27 0.89 -12.13
CA ASP A 108 2.41 1.70 -11.73
C ASP A 108 2.02 2.81 -10.74
N LEU A 109 0.95 2.61 -9.96
CA LEU A 109 0.61 3.53 -8.88
C LEU A 109 1.55 3.39 -7.69
N TRP A 110 1.78 4.50 -7.01
CA TRP A 110 2.57 4.55 -5.79
C TRP A 110 1.83 3.83 -4.64
N ARG A 111 2.47 2.82 -4.06
CA ARG A 111 1.85 1.94 -3.06
C ARG A 111 2.76 1.72 -1.86
N PHE A 112 2.17 1.81 -0.69
CA PHE A 112 2.84 1.52 0.58
C PHE A 112 2.09 0.46 1.37
N ARG A 113 2.82 -0.54 1.86
CA ARG A 113 2.27 -1.54 2.78
C ARG A 113 2.21 -0.93 4.17
N LEU A 114 0.99 -0.76 4.68
CA LEU A 114 0.80 -0.26 6.03
C LEU A 114 1.10 -1.37 7.06
N PRO A 115 1.79 -1.04 8.17
CA PRO A 115 1.89 -1.93 9.32
C PRO A 115 0.54 -2.34 9.89
N ALA A 116 0.49 -3.47 10.60
CA ALA A 116 -0.75 -3.99 11.19
C ALA A 116 -1.36 -3.03 12.23
N SER A 117 -0.52 -2.27 12.94
CA SER A 117 -0.91 -1.27 13.93
C SER A 117 -1.64 -0.05 13.34
N MET A 118 -1.59 0.17 12.03
CA MET A 118 -2.24 1.32 11.40
C MET A 118 -3.76 1.14 11.31
N ARG A 119 -4.53 2.24 11.35
CA ARG A 119 -5.97 2.30 11.18
C ARG A 119 -6.33 3.01 9.87
N PRO A 120 -6.32 2.30 8.73
CA PRO A 120 -6.64 2.89 7.43
C PRO A 120 -8.05 3.49 7.38
N GLU A 121 -8.98 3.02 8.20
CA GLU A 121 -10.37 3.50 8.29
C GLU A 121 -10.48 4.92 8.85
N LEU A 122 -9.42 5.41 9.51
CA LEU A 122 -9.31 6.78 10.03
C LEU A 122 -8.35 7.64 9.21
N ALA A 123 -7.92 7.16 8.04
CA ALA A 123 -7.03 7.92 7.19
C ALA A 123 -7.69 9.24 6.74
N SER A 124 -6.90 10.30 6.66
CA SER A 124 -7.30 11.60 6.14
C SER A 124 -6.34 12.06 5.06
N ALA A 125 -6.83 12.92 4.17
CA ALA A 125 -6.04 13.56 3.14
C ALA A 125 -6.32 15.06 3.17
N ALA A 126 -5.29 15.86 2.90
CA ALA A 126 -5.39 17.29 2.75
C ALA A 126 -4.47 17.74 1.60
N TYR A 127 -4.88 18.80 0.93
CA TYR A 127 -4.04 19.48 -0.05
C TYR A 127 -3.61 20.83 0.52
N VAL A 128 -2.32 21.02 0.73
CA VAL A 128 -1.75 22.21 1.39
C VAL A 128 -0.52 22.66 0.62
N ASP A 129 -0.48 23.93 0.21
CA ASP A 129 0.68 24.57 -0.42
C ASP A 129 1.29 23.82 -1.62
N GLY A 130 0.45 23.15 -2.43
CA GLY A 130 0.91 22.40 -3.60
C GLY A 130 1.22 20.92 -3.31
N GLU A 131 1.07 20.48 -2.06
CA GLU A 131 1.39 19.12 -1.64
C GLU A 131 0.14 18.35 -1.21
N LEU A 132 0.09 17.07 -1.58
CA LEU A 132 -0.84 16.11 -1.00
C LEU A 132 -0.23 15.57 0.30
N VAL A 133 -0.97 15.74 1.39
CA VAL A 133 -0.62 15.22 2.71
C VAL A 133 -1.66 14.17 3.11
N VAL A 134 -1.23 12.92 3.26
CA VAL A 134 -2.07 11.81 3.71
C VAL A 134 -1.62 11.37 5.09
N THR A 135 -2.54 11.34 6.05
CA THR A 135 -2.27 10.89 7.41
C THR A 135 -3.02 9.59 7.67
N VAL A 136 -2.30 8.56 8.10
CA VAL A 136 -2.88 7.29 8.54
C VAL A 136 -2.61 7.15 10.04
N PRO A 137 -3.63 7.17 10.91
CA PRO A 137 -3.43 7.02 12.35
C PRO A 137 -2.99 5.60 12.72
N LYS A 138 -2.23 5.48 13.80
CA LYS A 138 -2.00 4.23 14.52
C LYS A 138 -3.21 3.89 15.37
N GLY A 139 -3.41 2.61 15.66
CA GLY A 139 -4.33 2.18 16.70
C GLY A 139 -3.78 2.58 18.07
N ALA A 140 -4.67 2.80 19.03
CA ALA A 140 -4.23 2.78 20.42
C ALA A 140 -3.60 1.41 20.65
N GLU A 141 -2.32 1.38 21.00
CA GLU A 141 -1.74 0.23 21.68
C GLU A 141 -2.65 0.04 22.90
N GLU A 142 -3.44 -1.02 22.95
CA GLU A 142 -4.01 -1.42 24.24
C GLU A 142 -2.79 -1.74 25.10
N ASP A 143 -2.40 -0.78 25.93
CA ASP A 143 -1.32 -0.87 26.88
C ASP A 143 -1.57 -2.13 27.72
N GLY A 144 -0.91 -3.20 27.32
CA GLY A 144 -0.92 -4.47 28.01
C GLY A 144 -0.21 -4.25 29.33
N GLY A 145 -0.99 -3.91 30.35
CA GLY A 145 -0.50 -3.43 31.63
C GLY A 145 0.69 -4.21 32.18
N ALA A 146 1.78 -3.48 32.38
CA ALA A 146 2.77 -3.80 33.39
C ALA A 146 3.32 -2.48 33.94
N VAL A 147 2.90 -2.15 35.17
CA VAL A 147 3.52 -1.08 35.96
C VAL A 147 5.00 -1.41 36.10
N GLY A 148 5.84 -0.64 35.42
CA GLY A 148 7.29 -0.70 35.49
C GLY A 148 7.83 0.72 35.32
N ASP A 149 8.16 1.32 36.45
CA ASP A 149 8.87 2.59 36.62
C ASP A 149 10.20 2.56 35.84
N ASP A 150 10.39 3.43 34.84
CA ASP A 150 11.71 3.98 34.51
C ASP A 150 11.64 5.23 33.61
N VAL A 151 12.64 6.08 33.82
CA VAL A 151 12.75 7.49 33.44
C VAL A 151 13.23 7.68 31.99
N GLY A 152 12.46 8.46 31.21
CA GLY A 152 12.86 9.39 30.14
C GLY A 152 13.72 8.91 28.96
N ASP A 153 13.26 9.14 27.73
CA ASP A 153 14.11 9.65 26.65
C ASP A 153 13.29 10.19 25.46
N ILE A 154 13.86 11.16 24.76
CA ILE A 154 13.25 12.03 23.76
C ILE A 154 12.94 11.27 22.48
N GLY A 155 11.68 11.34 22.03
CA GLY A 155 11.18 10.74 20.79
C GLY A 155 11.87 11.31 19.54
N GLY A 156 12.91 10.62 19.08
CA GLY A 156 13.48 10.82 17.75
C GLY A 156 12.59 10.19 16.69
N GLY A 157 11.93 11.02 15.89
CA GLY A 157 11.23 10.58 14.68
C GLY A 157 12.18 9.86 13.74
N ARG A 158 11.85 8.61 13.39
CA ARG A 158 12.65 7.79 12.50
C ARG A 158 12.24 8.06 11.06
N PHE A 159 13.06 8.83 10.34
CA PHE A 159 12.88 9.04 8.90
C PHE A 159 13.30 7.78 8.14
N VAL A 160 12.41 7.25 7.30
CA VAL A 160 12.73 6.15 6.39
C VAL A 160 12.62 6.70 4.97
N PHE A 161 13.77 6.98 4.35
CA PHE A 161 13.84 7.24 2.92
C PHE A 161 13.79 5.91 2.19
N VAL A 162 12.83 5.76 1.28
CA VAL A 162 12.76 4.60 0.37
C VAL A 162 13.24 5.12 -0.99
N GLN A 163 14.43 4.68 -1.40
CA GLN A 163 15.05 4.96 -2.70
C GLN A 163 14.73 3.84 -3.69
#